data_AF-A0A1W9SF94-F1
#
_entry.id   AF-A0A1W9SF94-F1
#
_cell.length_a   1.000
_cell.length_b   1.000
_cell.length_c   1.000
_cell.angle_alpha   90.00
_cell.angle_beta   90.00
_cell.angle_gamma   90.00
#
_symmetry.space_group_name_H-M   'P 1'
#
loop_
_entity.id
_entity.type
_entity.pdbx_description
1 polymer ?
#
loop_
_entity_poly.entity_id
_entity_poly.type
_entity_poly.pdbx_seq_one_letter_code
_entity_poly.pdbx_strand_id
1 'polypeptide(L)'
;MLMISIDIGNTNVVIGIYKNNKLIAHWRLSSKAARTSDEYWILLRSLMNINKIEAENFSGAIISSVVPDLTMDFVQIVEKYFKIDPVVVDSKLELDLKLVVDNPESVGADRICNVVAGFKKYEDFLALGYTVPVNELYEAAGVKFDF
;
A
#
# COMPACT_ATOMS: atom_id res chain seq x y z
N MET A 1 -19.53 2.91 -3.31
CA MET A 1 -18.47 3.47 -2.46
C MET A 1 -17.17 3.52 -3.25
N LEU A 2 -16.52 4.69 -3.33
CA LEU A 2 -15.18 4.82 -3.92
C LEU A 2 -14.13 4.86 -2.81
N MET A 3 -13.05 4.11 -2.99
CA MET A 3 -11.89 4.12 -2.09
C MET A 3 -10.60 4.30 -2.89
N ILE A 4 -9.63 4.94 -2.26
CA ILE A 4 -8.27 5.05 -2.77
C ILE A 4 -7.32 4.20 -1.92
N SER A 5 -6.46 3.43 -2.57
CA SER A 5 -5.35 2.71 -1.94
C SER A 5 -4.04 3.26 -2.48
N ILE A 6 -3.10 3.57 -1.59
CA ILE A 6 -1.78 4.10 -1.95
C ILE A 6 -0.74 3.17 -1.33
N ASP A 7 0.15 2.63 -2.14
CA ASP A 7 1.27 1.79 -1.72
C ASP A 7 2.58 2.49 -2.09
N ILE A 8 3.34 2.90 -1.08
CA ILE A 8 4.53 3.73 -1.20
C ILE A 8 5.77 2.87 -0.94
N GLY A 9 6.39 2.43 -2.02
CA GLY A 9 7.69 1.77 -2.00
C GLY A 9 8.85 2.75 -2.23
N ASN A 10 10.08 2.28 -2.01
CA ASN A 10 11.29 3.05 -2.29
C ASN A 10 11.41 3.51 -3.76
N THR A 11 10.92 2.72 -4.70
CA THR A 11 11.06 3.00 -6.15
C THR A 11 9.79 3.56 -6.76
N ASN A 12 8.63 3.08 -6.31
CA ASN A 12 7.35 3.44 -6.90
C ASN A 12 6.27 3.69 -5.84
N VAL A 13 5.38 4.63 -6.15
CA VAL A 13 4.08 4.81 -5.51
C VAL A 13 3.02 4.20 -6.43
N VAL A 14 2.33 3.17 -5.95
CA VAL A 14 1.20 2.55 -6.66
C VAL A 14 -0.09 3.08 -6.08
N ILE A 15 -0.97 3.59 -6.95
CA ILE A 15 -2.25 4.15 -6.56
C ILE A 15 -3.35 3.32 -7.21
N GLY A 16 -4.33 2.88 -6.43
CA GLY A 16 -5.47 2.11 -6.89
C GLY A 16 -6.78 2.77 -6.50
N ILE A 17 -7.75 2.75 -7.40
CA ILE A 17 -9.10 3.28 -7.18
C ILE A 17 -10.09 2.13 -7.23
N TYR A 18 -10.86 1.96 -6.15
CA TYR A 18 -11.82 0.90 -6.01
C TYR A 18 -13.24 1.45 -5.99
N LYS A 19 -14.14 0.84 -6.78
CA LYS A 19 -15.58 1.06 -6.70
C LYS A 19 -16.26 -0.23 -6.28
N ASN A 20 -16.93 -0.23 -5.13
CA ASN A 20 -17.63 -1.42 -4.61
C ASN A 20 -16.73 -2.68 -4.61
N ASN A 21 -15.53 -2.55 -4.04
CA ASN A 21 -14.50 -3.60 -3.97
C ASN A 21 -13.94 -4.08 -5.33
N LYS A 22 -14.20 -3.37 -6.42
CA LYS A 22 -13.60 -3.64 -7.74
C LYS A 22 -12.60 -2.55 -8.08
N LEU A 23 -11.39 -2.93 -8.47
CA LEU A 23 -10.39 -2.02 -8.99
C LEU A 23 -10.90 -1.46 -10.33
N ILE A 24 -11.05 -0.14 -10.42
CA ILE A 24 -11.52 0.56 -11.64
C ILE A 24 -10.43 1.37 -12.33
N ALA A 25 -9.38 1.75 -11.60
CA ALA A 25 -8.21 2.42 -12.15
C ALA A 25 -6.99 2.16 -11.26
N HIS A 26 -5.80 2.15 -11.85
CA HIS A 26 -4.56 2.13 -11.10
C HIS A 26 -3.43 2.83 -11.87
N TRP A 27 -2.46 3.37 -11.13
CA TRP A 27 -1.28 4.01 -11.68
C TRP A 27 -0.04 3.66 -10.86
N ARG A 28 1.11 3.72 -11.53
CA ARG A 28 2.43 3.56 -10.91
C ARG A 28 3.25 4.81 -11.19
N LEU A 29 3.59 5.53 -10.14
CA LEU A 29 4.42 6.72 -10.18
C LEU A 29 5.80 6.41 -9.60
N SER A 30 6.85 7.09 -10.05
CA SER A 30 8.15 6.99 -9.39
C SER A 30 8.16 7.70 -8.05
N SER A 31 8.77 7.08 -7.03
CA SER A 31 8.94 7.60 -5.67
C SER A 31 10.04 8.66 -5.58
N LYS A 32 10.05 9.63 -6.51
CA LYS A 32 11.07 10.67 -6.50
C LYS A 32 10.95 11.52 -5.24
N ALA A 33 11.95 11.45 -4.37
CA ALA A 33 12.04 12.24 -3.12
C ALA A 33 12.07 13.76 -3.35
N ALA A 34 12.32 14.21 -4.59
CA ALA A 34 12.35 15.64 -4.93
C ALA A 34 10.97 16.23 -5.31
N ARG A 35 9.87 15.46 -5.20
CA ARG A 35 8.53 15.97 -5.50
C ARG A 35 7.81 16.40 -4.23
N THR A 36 7.15 17.54 -4.30
CA THR A 36 6.27 18.04 -3.23
C THR A 36 4.88 17.39 -3.29
N SER A 37 4.13 17.47 -2.20
CA SER A 37 2.74 17.01 -2.12
C SER A 37 1.84 17.64 -3.20
N ASP A 38 2.02 18.93 -3.52
CA ASP A 38 1.25 19.61 -4.55
C ASP A 38 1.61 19.11 -5.97
N GLU A 39 2.87 18.76 -6.25
CA GLU A 39 3.28 18.17 -7.53
C GLU A 39 2.69 16.76 -7.70
N TYR A 40 2.72 15.94 -6.65
CA TYR A 40 2.04 14.63 -6.65
C TYR A 40 0.54 14.78 -6.86
N TRP A 41 -0.09 15.78 -6.22
CA TRP A 41 -1.51 16.05 -6.42
C TRP A 41 -1.83 16.44 -7.86
N ILE A 42 -1.08 17.35 -8.48
CA ILE A 42 -1.31 17.74 -9.88
C ILE A 42 -1.25 16.53 -10.80
N LEU A 43 -0.28 15.64 -10.58
CA LEU A 43 -0.13 14.41 -11.34
C LEU A 43 -1.30 13.45 -11.11
N LEU A 44 -1.65 13.17 -9.85
CA LEU A 44 -2.77 12.30 -9.49
C LEU A 44 -4.10 12.84 -10.02
N ARG A 45 -4.37 14.13 -9.83
CA ARG A 45 -5.58 14.80 -10.34
C ARG A 45 -5.67 14.70 -11.85
N SER A 46 -4.57 14.88 -12.57
CA SER A 46 -4.54 14.73 -14.02
C SER A 46 -4.91 13.31 -14.45
N LEU A 47 -4.38 12.29 -13.77
CA LEU A 47 -4.68 10.89 -14.03
C LEU A 47 -6.14 10.52 -13.71
N MET A 48 -6.69 11.05 -12.61
CA MET A 48 -8.09 10.89 -12.25
C MET A 48 -9.02 11.57 -13.26
N ASN A 49 -8.68 12.78 -13.71
CA ASN A 49 -9.47 13.53 -14.70
C ASN A 49 -9.59 12.78 -16.04
N ILE A 50 -8.51 12.13 -16.50
CA ILE A 50 -8.53 11.28 -17.71
C ILE A 50 -9.58 10.17 -17.59
N ASN A 51 -9.79 9.66 -16.38
CA ASN A 51 -10.74 8.60 -16.08
C ASN A 51 -12.10 9.12 -15.59
N LYS A 52 -12.33 10.44 -15.62
CA LYS A 52 -13.54 11.11 -15.14
C LYS A 52 -13.86 10.77 -13.67
N ILE A 53 -12.81 10.71 -12.85
CA ILE A 53 -12.90 10.45 -11.42
C ILE A 53 -12.66 11.78 -10.69
N GLU A 54 -13.57 12.14 -9.79
CA GLU A 54 -13.46 13.34 -8.96
C GLU A 54 -13.16 12.96 -7.51
N ALA A 55 -12.34 13.76 -6.82
CA ALA A 55 -11.84 13.46 -5.47
C ALA A 55 -12.94 13.51 -4.41
N GLU A 56 -13.97 14.30 -4.64
CA GLU A 56 -15.13 14.51 -3.78
C GLU A 56 -16.03 13.26 -3.68
N ASN A 57 -15.88 12.30 -4.59
CA ASN A 57 -16.68 11.08 -4.61
C ASN A 57 -16.10 9.95 -3.74
N PHE A 58 -14.91 10.15 -3.14
CA PHE A 58 -14.25 9.17 -2.30
C PHE A 58 -14.81 9.21 -0.88
N SER A 59 -14.83 8.06 -0.22
CA SER A 59 -15.30 7.95 1.17
C SER A 59 -14.33 7.20 2.08
N GLY A 60 -13.17 6.80 1.55
CA GLY A 60 -12.13 6.13 2.33
C GLY A 60 -10.80 6.11 1.60
N ALA A 61 -9.73 6.13 2.37
CA ALA A 61 -8.36 6.08 1.90
C ALA A 61 -7.52 5.15 2.79
N ILE A 62 -6.66 4.36 2.17
CA ILE A 62 -5.68 3.52 2.88
C ILE A 62 -4.29 3.74 2.29
N ILE A 63 -3.28 3.85 3.15
CA ILE A 63 -1.89 4.09 2.77
C ILE A 63 -1.02 2.99 3.38
N SER A 64 -0.34 2.21 2.54
CA SER A 64 0.77 1.34 2.92
C SER A 64 2.07 2.04 2.53
N SER A 65 3.07 2.04 3.41
CA SER A 65 4.34 2.72 3.10
C SER A 65 5.53 2.11 3.83
N VAL A 66 6.68 2.14 3.15
CA VAL A 66 8.00 1.93 3.74
C VAL A 66 8.89 3.18 3.64
N VAL A 67 8.34 4.32 3.21
CA VAL A 67 9.06 5.59 3.00
C VAL A 67 8.38 6.72 3.81
N PRO A 68 8.84 7.02 5.05
CA PRO A 68 8.15 7.93 5.96
C PRO A 68 7.87 9.33 5.41
N ASP A 69 8.84 9.93 4.74
CA ASP A 69 8.70 11.29 4.20
C ASP A 69 7.58 11.38 3.15
N LEU A 70 7.55 10.41 2.22
CA LEU A 70 6.48 10.32 1.22
C LEU A 70 5.13 9.96 1.85
N THR A 71 5.10 9.20 2.95
CA THR A 71 3.86 8.94 3.69
C THR A 71 3.21 10.26 4.12
N MET A 72 4.00 11.18 4.70
CA MET A 72 3.50 12.47 5.16
C MET A 72 2.95 13.33 4.01
N ASP A 73 3.60 13.29 2.85
CA ASP A 73 3.11 13.99 1.65
C ASP A 73 1.76 13.44 1.18
N PHE A 74 1.61 12.12 1.12
CA PHE A 74 0.37 11.50 0.66
C PHE A 74 -0.77 11.60 1.69
N VAL A 75 -0.48 11.58 2.98
CA VAL A 75 -1.46 11.90 4.03
C VAL A 75 -2.01 13.31 3.81
N GLN A 76 -1.13 14.30 3.63
CA GLN A 76 -1.55 15.68 3.36
C GLN A 76 -2.39 15.80 2.07
N ILE A 77 -2.05 15.07 1.01
CA ILE A 77 -2.84 15.06 -0.22
C ILE A 77 -4.25 14.53 0.05
N VAL A 78 -4.38 13.42 0.77
CA VAL A 78 -5.68 12.82 1.08
C VAL A 78 -6.52 13.74 1.93
N GLU A 79 -5.98 14.28 3.03
CA GLU A 79 -6.69 15.21 3.91
C GLU A 79 -7.09 16.50 3.19
N LYS A 80 -6.16 17.10 2.43
CA LYS A 80 -6.36 18.39 1.77
C LYS A 80 -7.33 18.31 0.61
N TYR A 81 -7.21 17.30 -0.24
CA TYR A 81 -7.92 17.26 -1.53
C TYR A 81 -9.06 16.25 -1.57
N PHE A 82 -8.97 15.13 -0.86
CA PHE A 82 -10.05 14.16 -0.76
C PHE A 82 -10.94 14.40 0.47
N LYS A 83 -10.50 15.22 1.43
CA LYS A 83 -11.21 15.51 2.68
C LYS A 83 -11.51 14.26 3.51
N ILE A 84 -10.55 13.33 3.51
CA ILE A 84 -10.63 12.04 4.20
C ILE A 84 -9.45 11.96 5.17
N ASP A 85 -9.67 11.33 6.32
CA ASP A 85 -8.59 10.88 7.22
C ASP A 85 -8.14 9.48 6.77
N PRO A 86 -6.92 9.32 6.21
CA PRO A 86 -6.47 8.02 5.70
C PRO A 86 -6.09 7.06 6.82
N VAL A 87 -6.43 5.78 6.63
CA VAL A 87 -5.84 4.71 7.44
C VAL A 87 -4.43 4.45 6.94
N VAL A 88 -3.42 4.74 7.75
CA VAL A 88 -2.03 4.35 7.49
C VAL A 88 -1.80 2.94 8.05
N VAL A 89 -1.39 2.01 7.20
CA VAL A 89 -1.09 0.63 7.57
C VAL A 89 0.23 0.59 8.32
N ASP A 90 0.17 0.15 9.57
CA ASP A 90 1.31 -0.18 10.38
C ASP A 90 1.06 -1.48 11.17
N SER A 91 2.05 -1.89 11.95
CA SER A 91 2.00 -3.08 12.82
C SER A 91 1.06 -2.94 14.03
N LYS A 92 0.57 -1.72 14.31
CA LYS A 92 -0.31 -1.41 15.44
C LYS A 92 -1.78 -1.40 15.03
N LEU A 93 -2.07 -1.44 13.73
CA LEU A 93 -3.42 -1.54 13.22
C LEU A 93 -4.11 -2.77 13.81
N GLU A 94 -5.27 -2.56 14.44
CA GLU A 94 -6.07 -3.65 14.98
C GLU A 94 -6.63 -4.48 13.82
N LEU A 95 -6.14 -5.72 13.70
CA LEU A 95 -6.54 -6.67 12.68
C LEU A 95 -7.08 -7.92 13.34
N ASP A 96 -8.03 -8.60 12.68
CA ASP A 96 -8.54 -9.91 13.09
C ASP A 96 -7.51 -11.05 12.89
N LEU A 97 -6.24 -10.72 12.73
CA LEU A 97 -5.13 -11.66 12.54
C LEU A 97 -4.00 -11.33 13.50
N LYS A 98 -3.40 -12.38 14.07
CA LYS A 98 -2.25 -12.27 14.97
C LYS A 98 -0.96 -12.49 14.18
N LEU A 99 -0.09 -11.48 14.18
CA LEU A 99 1.28 -11.64 13.67
C LEU A 99 2.10 -12.49 14.66
N VAL A 100 2.46 -13.70 14.26
CA VAL A 100 3.32 -14.60 15.05
C VAL A 100 4.75 -14.49 14.54
N VAL A 101 5.41 -13.40 14.93
CA VAL A 101 6.82 -13.10 14.64
C VAL A 101 7.47 -12.51 15.89
N ASP A 102 8.80 -12.63 16.02
CA ASP A 102 9.52 -12.15 17.21
C ASP A 102 9.38 -10.65 17.43
N ASN A 103 9.36 -9.86 16.35
CA ASN A 103 9.17 -8.42 16.39
C ASN A 103 8.06 -7.99 15.42
N PRO A 104 6.80 -7.90 15.87
CA PRO A 104 5.69 -7.45 15.03
C PRO A 104 5.90 -6.04 14.47
N GLU A 105 6.62 -5.17 15.20
CA GLU A 105 6.86 -3.79 14.79
C GLU A 105 7.79 -3.68 13.57
N SER A 106 8.62 -4.68 13.30
CA SER A 106 9.51 -4.70 12.13
C SER A 106 8.85 -5.22 10.86
N VAL A 107 7.60 -5.69 10.93
CA VAL A 107 6.88 -6.18 9.76
C VAL A 107 6.45 -5.00 8.90
N GLY A 108 6.93 -4.97 7.65
CA GLY A 108 6.55 -3.95 6.67
C GLY A 108 5.05 -3.96 6.37
N ALA A 109 4.50 -2.76 6.14
CA ALA A 109 3.09 -2.55 5.81
C ALA A 109 2.65 -3.35 4.56
N ASP A 110 3.57 -3.54 3.60
CA ASP A 110 3.37 -4.34 2.40
C ASP A 110 3.10 -5.82 2.72
N ARG A 111 3.87 -6.39 3.66
CA ARG A 111 3.69 -7.77 4.14
C ARG A 111 2.35 -7.92 4.85
N ILE A 112 1.98 -6.96 5.70
CA ILE A 112 0.68 -6.93 6.39
C ILE A 112 -0.46 -6.93 5.36
N CYS A 113 -0.40 -6.05 4.36
CA CYS A 113 -1.39 -5.99 3.29
C CYS A 113 -1.53 -7.33 2.54
N ASN A 114 -0.41 -7.95 2.19
CA ASN A 114 -0.39 -9.24 1.49
C ASN A 114 -1.02 -10.35 2.32
N VAL A 115 -0.72 -10.42 3.62
CA VAL A 115 -1.29 -11.42 4.54
C VAL A 115 -2.79 -11.20 4.73
N VAL A 116 -3.23 -9.96 4.97
CA VAL A 116 -4.67 -9.62 5.09
C VAL A 116 -5.43 -10.02 3.83
N ALA A 117 -4.89 -9.72 2.64
CA ALA A 117 -5.52 -10.03 1.37
C ALA A 117 -5.61 -11.54 1.12
N GLY A 118 -4.54 -12.28 1.42
CA GLY A 118 -4.51 -13.73 1.33
C GLY A 118 -5.51 -14.38 2.27
N PHE A 119 -5.50 -13.99 3.54
CA PHE A 119 -6.38 -14.52 4.60
C PHE A 119 -7.86 -14.32 4.29
N LYS A 120 -8.23 -13.21 3.64
CA LYS A 120 -9.63 -12.94 3.24
C LYS A 120 -10.08 -13.69 1.98
N LYS A 121 -9.15 -14.23 1.19
CA LYS A 121 -9.44 -14.76 -0.16
C LYS A 121 -9.24 -16.27 -0.28
N TYR A 122 -8.38 -16.85 0.55
CA TYR A 122 -7.99 -18.26 0.45
C TYR A 122 -8.01 -18.90 1.85
N GLU A 123 -8.37 -20.19 1.91
CA GLU A 123 -8.32 -20.97 3.17
C GLU A 123 -6.87 -21.19 3.63
N ASP A 124 -5.99 -21.57 2.69
CA ASP A 124 -4.55 -21.72 2.89
C ASP A 124 -3.79 -20.93 1.80
N PHE A 125 -2.76 -20.18 2.18
CA PHE A 125 -1.97 -19.39 1.22
C PHE A 125 -0.53 -19.16 1.67
N LEU A 126 0.33 -18.91 0.70
CA LEU A 126 1.69 -18.38 0.88
C LEU A 126 1.80 -17.09 0.06
N ALA A 127 2.14 -15.98 0.71
CA ALA A 127 2.39 -14.72 0.02
C ALA A 127 3.89 -14.54 -0.19
N LEU A 128 4.32 -14.44 -1.46
CA LEU A 128 5.71 -14.22 -1.83
C LEU A 128 5.90 -12.80 -2.38
N GLY A 129 6.72 -11.99 -1.71
CA GLY A 129 7.21 -10.72 -2.26
C GLY A 129 8.50 -10.93 -3.03
N TYR A 130 8.56 -10.57 -4.32
CA TYR A 130 9.79 -10.71 -5.14
C TYR A 130 10.93 -9.76 -4.74
N THR A 131 10.77 -8.99 -3.66
CA THR A 131 11.80 -8.16 -3.02
C THR A 131 12.36 -8.79 -1.74
N VAL A 132 11.85 -9.95 -1.32
CA VAL A 132 12.37 -10.72 -0.19
C VAL A 132 13.80 -11.18 -0.53
N PRO A 133 14.79 -11.01 0.36
CA PRO A 133 16.11 -11.60 0.17
C PRO A 133 15.96 -13.09 -0.15
N VAL A 134 16.57 -13.53 -1.24
CA VAL A 134 16.46 -14.89 -1.81
C VAL A 134 16.63 -16.00 -0.76
N ASN A 135 17.41 -15.72 0.27
CA ASN A 135 17.74 -16.56 1.42
C ASN A 135 16.50 -17.00 2.21
N GLU A 136 15.59 -16.05 2.54
CA GLU A 136 14.36 -16.33 3.31
C GLU A 136 13.39 -17.22 2.50
N LEU A 137 13.43 -17.11 1.16
CA LEU A 137 12.61 -17.91 0.24
C LEU A 137 13.02 -19.40 0.24
N TYR A 138 14.32 -19.67 0.33
CA TYR A 138 14.85 -21.03 0.33
C TYR A 138 14.63 -21.73 1.67
N GLU A 139 14.76 -21.01 2.79
CA GLU A 139 14.41 -21.55 4.12
C GLU A 139 12.92 -21.91 4.19
N ALA A 140 12.03 -21.04 3.72
CA ALA A 140 10.60 -21.32 3.65
C ALA A 140 10.26 -22.51 2.71
N ALA A 141 11.08 -22.74 1.68
CA ALA A 141 10.95 -23.86 0.76
C ALA A 141 11.63 -25.15 1.25
N GLY A 142 12.23 -25.16 2.45
CA GLY A 142 12.94 -26.32 3.00
C GLY A 142 14.25 -26.66 2.30
N VAL A 143 14.82 -25.73 1.54
CA VAL A 143 16.11 -25.89 0.85
C VAL A 143 17.22 -25.39 1.76
N LYS A 144 18.09 -26.30 2.22
CA LYS A 144 19.29 -25.95 3.00
C LYS A 144 20.46 -25.65 2.07
N PHE A 145 21.21 -24.59 2.38
CA PHE A 145 22.51 -24.34 1.78
C PHE A 145 23.59 -25.03 2.62
N ASP A 146 24.31 -25.96 2.01
CA ASP A 146 25.64 -26.35 2.51
C ASP A 146 26.65 -25.42 1.83
N PHE A 147 27.29 -24.55 2.62
CA PHE A 147 28.52 -23.85 2.20
C PHE A 147 29.73 -24.70 2.56
#